data_AF-A0A848ZCH8-F1
#
_entry.id   AF-A0A848ZCH8-F1
#
_cell.length_a   1.000
_cell.length_b   1.000
_cell.length_c   1.000
_cell.angle_alpha   90.00
_cell.angle_beta   90.00
_cell.angle_gamma   90.00
#
_symmetry.space_group_name_H-M   'P 1'
#
loop_
_entity.id
_entity.type
_entity.pdbx_description
1 polymer ?
#
loop_
_entity_poly.entity_id
_entity_poly.type
_entity_poly.pdbx_seq_one_letter_code
_entity_poly.pdbx_strand_id
1 'polypeptide(L)'
;WSSVKSTRPDWVAEGKINLLLQISTAKHPDLPDVPLIMDFAQSDDERDLLRLAFARQALGRPFVAPPSIPADRVAALRAAFMATMNDPEFLAEAAQADLEVTPISGEEVQQLVVDSYKTDPAVVDRIKEILN
;
A
#
# COMPACT_ATOMS: atom_id res chain seq x y z
N TRP A 1 3.66 -9.74 -0.10
CA TRP A 1 4.98 -9.97 -0.70
C TRP A 1 6.09 -9.89 0.34
N SER A 2 6.24 -8.76 1.05
CA SER A 2 7.31 -8.51 2.04
C SER A 2 7.56 -9.66 3.02
N SER A 3 6.49 -10.26 3.57
CA SER A 3 6.63 -11.41 4.48
C SER A 3 7.25 -12.64 3.82
N VAL A 4 6.91 -12.95 2.57
CA VAL A 4 7.51 -14.08 1.84
C VAL A 4 8.97 -13.79 1.57
N LYS A 5 9.28 -12.58 1.08
CA LYS A 5 10.66 -12.13 0.81
C LYS A 5 11.55 -12.19 2.06
N SER A 6 11.03 -11.73 3.20
CA SER A 6 11.77 -11.69 4.48
C SER A 6 11.91 -13.07 5.13
N THR A 7 10.85 -13.89 5.13
CA THR A 7 10.83 -15.12 5.94
C THR A 7 11.06 -16.41 5.14
N ARG A 8 10.87 -16.39 3.81
CA ARG A 8 10.93 -17.54 2.90
C ARG A 8 11.50 -17.16 1.51
N PRO A 9 12.67 -16.49 1.43
CA PRO A 9 13.24 -16.10 0.14
C PRO A 9 13.56 -17.31 -0.76
N ASP A 10 13.90 -18.46 -0.16
CA ASP A 10 14.21 -19.72 -0.86
C ASP A 10 13.01 -20.25 -1.66
N TRP A 11 11.78 -20.00 -1.22
CA TRP A 11 10.59 -20.45 -1.93
C TRP A 11 10.47 -19.85 -3.32
N VAL A 12 10.89 -18.59 -3.47
CA VAL A 12 10.90 -17.89 -4.75
C VAL A 12 12.13 -18.31 -5.56
N ALA A 13 13.31 -18.27 -4.95
CA ALA A 13 14.58 -18.55 -5.63
C ALA A 13 14.65 -19.99 -6.19
N GLU A 14 14.07 -20.96 -5.49
CA GLU A 14 14.06 -22.38 -5.89
C GLU A 14 12.78 -22.77 -6.67
N GLY A 15 11.87 -21.82 -6.95
CA GLY A 15 10.64 -22.10 -7.70
C GLY A 15 9.64 -23.00 -6.97
N LYS A 16 9.65 -23.01 -5.63
CA LYS A 16 8.69 -23.76 -4.81
C LYS A 16 7.29 -23.14 -4.82
N ILE A 17 7.19 -21.85 -5.17
CA ILE A 17 5.92 -21.13 -5.32
C ILE A 17 5.89 -20.35 -6.63
N ASN A 18 4.68 -20.13 -7.15
CA ASN A 18 4.41 -19.23 -8.27
C ASN A 18 3.49 -18.10 -7.82
N LEU A 19 3.89 -16.86 -8.12
CA LEU A 19 3.08 -15.67 -7.83
C LEU A 19 2.16 -15.41 -9.01
N LEU A 20 0.85 -15.58 -8.80
CA LEU A 20 -0.13 -15.49 -9.89
C LEU A 20 -0.81 -14.12 -9.99
N LEU A 21 -0.94 -13.42 -8.87
CA LEU A 21 -1.72 -12.20 -8.77
C LEU A 21 -1.25 -11.34 -7.59
N GLN A 22 -1.18 -10.02 -7.80
CA GLN A 22 -0.99 -9.02 -6.75
C GLN A 22 -2.35 -8.46 -6.33
N ILE A 23 -2.67 -8.54 -5.04
CA ILE A 23 -3.87 -7.96 -4.47
C ILE A 23 -3.46 -6.68 -3.72
N SER A 24 -3.56 -5.55 -4.41
CA SER A 24 -3.17 -4.21 -3.97
C SER A 24 -3.75 -3.17 -4.94
N THR A 25 -3.57 -1.87 -4.66
CA THR A 25 -3.93 -0.79 -5.58
C THR A 25 -2.81 -0.42 -6.56
N ALA A 26 -1.59 -0.89 -6.32
CA ALA A 26 -0.41 -0.66 -7.17
C ALA A 26 0.50 -1.90 -7.19
N LYS A 27 1.28 -2.05 -8.28
CA LYS A 27 2.27 -3.13 -8.42
C LYS A 27 3.44 -2.93 -7.46
N HIS A 28 3.94 -4.03 -6.93
CA HIS A 28 5.19 -4.04 -6.18
C HIS A 28 6.39 -3.91 -7.16
N PRO A 29 7.43 -3.12 -6.85
CA PRO A 29 8.60 -2.95 -7.72
C PRO A 29 9.30 -4.27 -8.08
N ASP A 30 9.38 -5.21 -7.14
CA ASP A 30 9.98 -6.54 -7.36
C ASP A 30 9.14 -7.47 -8.24
N LEU A 31 7.86 -7.16 -8.48
CA LEU A 31 6.90 -8.03 -9.15
C LEU A 31 6.28 -7.36 -10.39
N PRO A 32 7.06 -6.79 -11.32
CA PRO A 32 6.51 -6.05 -12.45
C PRO A 32 5.66 -6.94 -13.38
N ASP A 33 6.05 -8.22 -13.51
CA ASP A 33 5.44 -9.17 -14.44
C ASP A 33 4.24 -9.94 -13.85
N VAL A 34 4.02 -9.85 -12.53
CA VAL A 34 2.84 -10.46 -11.89
C VAL A 34 1.65 -9.53 -12.11
N PRO A 35 0.51 -10.00 -12.66
CA PRO A 35 -0.69 -9.19 -12.85
C PRO A 35 -1.17 -8.54 -11.54
N LEU A 36 -1.73 -7.33 -11.64
CA LEU A 36 -2.39 -6.65 -10.53
C LEU A 36 -3.89 -6.92 -10.61
N ILE A 37 -4.57 -7.10 -9.47
CA ILE A 37 -6.03 -7.28 -9.45
C ILE A 37 -6.78 -6.14 -10.16
N MET A 38 -6.22 -4.93 -10.12
CA MET A 38 -6.75 -3.74 -10.81
C MET A 38 -6.78 -3.91 -12.34
N ASP A 39 -5.91 -4.74 -12.92
CA ASP A 39 -5.84 -4.99 -14.37
C ASP A 39 -7.09 -5.73 -14.89
N PHE A 40 -7.87 -6.34 -14.00
CA PHE A 40 -9.06 -7.14 -14.33
C PHE A 40 -10.37 -6.37 -14.21
N ALA A 41 -10.37 -5.13 -13.73
CA ALA A 41 -11.58 -4.31 -13.66
C ALA A 41 -12.00 -3.85 -15.06
N GLN A 42 -13.25 -4.15 -15.42
CA GLN A 42 -13.82 -3.88 -16.73
C GLN A 42 -14.57 -2.55 -16.80
N SER A 43 -14.95 -1.99 -15.65
CA SER A 43 -15.62 -0.68 -15.53
C SER A 43 -14.96 0.21 -14.47
N ASP A 44 -15.29 1.50 -14.48
CA ASP A 44 -14.83 2.43 -13.45
C ASP A 44 -15.43 2.10 -12.09
N ASP A 45 -16.69 1.67 -12.04
CA ASP A 45 -17.33 1.18 -10.80
C ASP A 45 -16.58 -0.02 -10.21
N GLU A 46 -16.11 -0.96 -11.06
CA GLU A 46 -15.28 -2.08 -10.60
C GLU A 46 -13.91 -1.62 -10.12
N ARG A 47 -13.29 -0.63 -10.79
CA ARG A 47 -12.02 -0.06 -10.33
C ARG A 47 -12.19 0.61 -8.97
N ASP A 48 -13.26 1.36 -8.77
CA ASP A 48 -13.53 2.04 -7.50
C ASP A 48 -13.85 1.04 -6.39
N LEU A 49 -14.58 -0.03 -6.73
CA LEU A 49 -14.80 -1.16 -5.82
C LEU A 49 -13.48 -1.79 -5.37
N LEU A 50 -12.58 -2.14 -6.31
CA LEU A 50 -11.29 -2.74 -5.96
C LEU A 50 -10.37 -1.77 -5.22
N ARG A 51 -10.37 -0.48 -5.59
CA ARG A 51 -9.64 0.57 -4.84
C ARG A 51 -10.09 0.61 -3.39
N LEU A 52 -11.40 0.65 -3.14
CA LEU A 52 -11.93 0.68 -1.78
C LEU A 52 -11.66 -0.63 -1.03
N ALA A 53 -11.87 -1.79 -1.67
CA ALA A 53 -11.64 -3.10 -1.07
C ALA A 53 -10.17 -3.33 -0.67
N PHE A 54 -9.23 -2.78 -1.45
CA PHE A 54 -7.79 -2.98 -1.25
C PHE A 54 -7.04 -1.74 -0.74
N ALA A 55 -7.73 -0.63 -0.45
CA ALA A 55 -7.14 0.59 0.10
C ALA A 55 -6.29 0.30 1.35
N ARG A 56 -6.77 -0.59 2.23
CA ARG A 56 -6.03 -0.98 3.44
C ARG A 56 -4.70 -1.67 3.13
N GLN A 57 -4.61 -2.45 2.06
CA GLN A 57 -3.34 -3.09 1.66
C GLN A 57 -2.32 -2.05 1.18
N ALA A 58 -2.80 -1.03 0.46
CA ALA A 58 -1.96 0.07 -0.01
C ALA A 58 -1.48 0.98 1.12
N LEU A 59 -2.36 1.28 2.09
CA LEU A 59 -2.03 2.12 3.25
C LEU A 59 -0.94 1.53 4.16
N GLY A 60 -0.81 0.20 4.18
CA GLY A 60 0.18 -0.50 5.00
C GLY A 60 0.05 -0.16 6.49
N ARG A 61 1.01 0.61 7.01
CA ARG A 61 1.11 1.02 8.42
C ARG A 61 1.24 2.54 8.52
N PRO A 62 0.16 3.31 8.32
CA PRO A 62 0.23 4.76 8.27
C PRO A 62 0.53 5.36 9.64
N PHE A 63 1.34 6.42 9.65
CA PHE A 63 1.56 7.26 10.81
C PHE A 63 0.50 8.38 10.81
N VAL A 64 -0.22 8.53 11.93
CA VAL A 64 -1.34 9.46 12.03
C VAL A 64 -1.13 10.38 13.22
N ALA A 65 -1.29 11.68 13.00
CA ALA A 65 -1.26 12.70 14.05
C ALA A 65 -2.69 13.07 14.49
N PRO A 66 -2.87 13.64 15.70
CA PRO A 66 -4.16 14.15 16.14
C PRO A 66 -4.75 15.21 15.20
N PRO A 67 -6.08 15.39 15.18
CA PRO A 67 -6.70 16.46 14.41
C PRO A 67 -6.27 17.84 14.94
N SER A 68 -6.38 18.86 14.09
CA SER A 68 -6.12 20.27 14.41
C SER A 68 -4.67 20.62 14.77
N ILE A 69 -3.68 19.78 14.39
CA ILE A 69 -2.29 20.19 14.48
C ILE A 69 -1.98 21.31 13.47
N PRO A 70 -1.16 22.32 13.83
CA PRO A 70 -0.79 23.39 12.92
C PRO A 70 -0.14 22.90 11.63
N ALA A 71 -0.41 23.56 10.50
CA ALA A 71 0.01 23.12 9.17
C ALA A 71 1.54 23.03 9.01
N ASP A 72 2.29 23.94 9.65
CA ASP A 72 3.74 23.90 9.70
C ASP A 72 4.27 22.63 10.40
N ARG A 73 3.55 22.14 11.42
CA ARG A 73 3.89 20.88 12.11
C ARG A 73 3.56 19.65 11.27
N VAL A 74 2.45 19.67 10.53
CA VAL A 74 2.13 18.62 9.55
C VAL A 74 3.25 18.51 8.51
N ALA A 75 3.65 19.66 7.93
CA ALA A 75 4.69 19.71 6.92
C ALA A 75 6.03 19.20 7.46
N ALA A 76 6.42 19.63 8.67
CA ALA A 76 7.64 19.17 9.32
C ALA A 76 7.65 17.65 9.56
N LEU A 77 6.55 17.07 10.05
CA LEU A 77 6.44 15.64 10.30
C LEU A 77 6.51 14.81 9.02
N ARG A 78 5.80 15.23 7.96
CA ARG A 78 5.85 14.55 6.65
C ARG A 78 7.24 14.61 6.04
N ALA A 79 7.86 15.79 6.06
CA ALA A 79 9.21 15.97 5.54
C ALA A 79 10.24 15.12 6.31
N ALA A 80 10.17 15.11 7.64
CA ALA A 80 11.06 14.29 8.46
C ALA A 80 10.87 12.80 8.20
N PHE A 81 9.63 12.32 8.11
CA PHE A 81 9.35 10.92 7.79
C PHE A 81 9.97 10.52 6.45
N MET A 82 9.71 11.30 5.39
CA MET A 82 10.26 10.98 4.07
C MET A 82 11.78 11.13 4.00
N ALA A 83 12.37 12.06 4.75
CA ALA A 83 13.83 12.17 4.86
C ALA A 83 14.41 10.88 5.44
N THR A 84 13.84 10.34 6.54
CA THR A 84 14.28 9.07 7.12
C THR A 84 14.10 7.91 6.15
N MET A 85 12.97 7.81 5.45
CA MET A 85 12.73 6.71 4.51
C MET A 85 13.68 6.71 3.30
N ASN A 86 14.37 7.83 3.04
CA ASN A 86 15.38 7.96 1.99
C ASN A 86 16.81 8.03 2.57
N ASP A 87 16.97 7.94 3.89
CA ASP A 87 18.28 8.05 4.54
C ASP A 87 19.10 6.76 4.29
N PRO A 88 20.34 6.87 3.75
CA PRO A 88 21.14 5.70 3.42
C PRO A 88 21.50 4.83 4.63
N GLU A 89 21.72 5.42 5.81
CA GLU A 89 22.05 4.66 7.02
C GLU A 89 20.83 3.87 7.49
N PHE A 90 19.65 4.51 7.52
CA PHE A 90 18.39 3.83 7.81
C PHE A 90 18.10 2.68 6.85
N LEU A 91 18.28 2.89 5.54
CA LEU A 91 18.05 1.86 4.54
C LEU A 91 19.04 0.69 4.66
N ALA A 92 20.30 0.96 5.02
CA ALA A 92 21.29 -0.08 5.25
C ALA A 92 20.94 -0.95 6.47
N GLU A 93 20.50 -0.32 7.57
CA GLU A 93 20.04 -1.06 8.76
C GLU A 93 18.77 -1.87 8.48
N ALA A 94 17.80 -1.29 7.77
CA ALA A 94 16.58 -1.98 7.38
C ALA A 94 16.89 -3.21 6.51
N ALA A 95 17.81 -3.08 5.55
CA ALA A 95 18.26 -4.19 4.73
C ALA A 95 18.96 -5.29 5.55
N GLN A 96 19.80 -4.92 6.54
CA GLN A 96 20.44 -5.89 7.43
C GLN A 96 19.42 -6.66 8.30
N ALA A 97 18.30 -6.02 8.63
CA ALA A 97 17.21 -6.60 9.40
C ALA A 97 16.17 -7.35 8.52
N ASP A 98 16.42 -7.51 7.22
CA ASP A 98 15.48 -8.09 6.25
C ASP A 98 14.10 -7.40 6.25
N LEU A 99 14.09 -6.08 6.52
CA LEU A 99 12.90 -5.23 6.53
C LEU A 99 12.78 -4.48 5.20
N GLU A 100 11.64 -4.68 4.54
CA GLU A 100 11.32 -3.96 3.31
C GLU A 100 10.84 -2.54 3.62
N VAL A 101 11.42 -1.56 2.93
CA VAL A 101 11.07 -0.14 3.05
C VAL A 101 10.53 0.36 1.71
N THR A 102 9.21 0.50 1.63
CA THR A 102 8.47 1.00 0.47
C THR A 102 7.48 2.08 0.91
N PRO A 103 7.97 3.29 1.26
CA PRO A 103 7.14 4.35 1.83
C PRO A 103 6.16 4.90 0.80
N ILE A 104 5.01 5.37 1.29
CA ILE A 104 4.12 6.28 0.56
C ILE A 104 4.05 7.60 1.32
N SER A 105 3.90 8.72 0.60
CA SER A 105 3.89 10.04 1.21
C SER A 105 2.64 10.28 2.07
N GLY A 106 2.73 11.22 3.00
CA GLY A 106 1.58 11.60 3.83
C GLY A 106 0.43 12.20 3.00
N GLU A 107 0.76 12.84 1.88
CA GLU A 107 -0.17 13.34 0.88
C GLU A 107 -0.93 12.19 0.20
N GLU A 108 -0.22 11.16 -0.27
CA GLU A 108 -0.84 9.98 -0.89
C GLU A 108 -1.72 9.22 0.10
N VAL A 109 -1.27 9.05 1.34
CA VAL A 109 -2.09 8.47 2.42
C VAL A 109 -3.37 9.27 2.62
N GLN A 110 -3.27 10.60 2.71
CA GLN A 110 -4.44 11.46 2.87
C GLN A 110 -5.39 11.36 1.67
N GLN A 111 -4.84 11.32 0.46
CA GLN A 111 -5.63 11.20 -0.76
C GLN A 111 -6.40 9.88 -0.81
N LEU A 112 -5.75 8.75 -0.49
CA LEU A 112 -6.39 7.44 -0.40
C LEU A 112 -7.56 7.42 0.60
N VAL A 113 -7.37 8.06 1.76
CA VAL A 113 -8.44 8.17 2.76
C VAL A 113 -9.59 9.02 2.23
N VAL A 114 -9.31 10.21 1.66
CA VAL A 114 -10.34 11.09 1.09
C VAL A 114 -11.13 10.39 -0.02
N ASP A 115 -10.46 9.67 -0.90
CA ASP A 115 -11.10 8.96 -2.01
C ASP A 115 -11.96 7.79 -1.52
N SER A 116 -11.51 7.09 -0.47
CA SER A 116 -12.31 6.05 0.19
C SER A 116 -13.62 6.61 0.80
N TYR A 117 -13.60 7.85 1.29
CA TYR A 117 -14.81 8.51 1.82
C TYR A 117 -15.73 9.09 0.74
N LYS A 118 -15.22 9.29 -0.49
CA LYS A 118 -16.01 9.75 -1.64
C LYS A 118 -16.69 8.62 -2.40
N THR A 119 -16.35 7.37 -2.11
CA THR A 119 -16.92 6.21 -2.79
C THR A 119 -18.45 6.21 -2.68
N ASP A 120 -19.11 5.96 -3.82
CA ASP A 120 -20.57 5.94 -3.89
C ASP A 120 -21.16 4.92 -2.89
N PRO A 121 -22.21 5.27 -2.12
CA PRO A 121 -22.89 4.32 -1.23
C PRO A 121 -23.27 3.00 -1.89
N ALA A 122 -23.65 3.01 -3.18
CA ALA A 122 -23.97 1.79 -3.91
C ALA A 122 -22.75 0.85 -4.07
N VAL A 123 -21.55 1.41 -4.25
CA VAL A 123 -20.30 0.63 -4.29
C VAL A 123 -19.98 0.08 -2.90
N VAL A 124 -20.18 0.88 -1.85
CA VAL A 124 -19.99 0.44 -0.45
C VAL A 124 -20.91 -0.73 -0.11
N ASP A 125 -22.18 -0.66 -0.50
CA ASP A 125 -23.15 -1.73 -0.24
C ASP A 125 -22.82 -3.01 -1.02
N ARG A 126 -22.40 -2.87 -2.29
CA ARG A 126 -21.91 -4.01 -3.09
C ARG A 126 -20.70 -4.69 -2.45
N ILE A 127 -19.77 -3.94 -1.86
CA ILE A 127 -18.63 -4.53 -1.14
C ILE A 127 -19.09 -5.30 0.10
N LYS A 128 -20.05 -4.77 0.87
CA LYS A 128 -20.59 -5.48 2.05
C LYS A 128 -21.25 -6.80 1.66
N GLU A 129 -21.91 -6.87 0.51
CA GLU A 129 -22.50 -8.12 0.00
C GLU A 129 -21.44 -9.15 -0.42
N ILE A 130 -20.29 -8.69 -0.93
CA ILE A 130 -19.19 -9.59 -1.36
C ILE A 130 -18.38 -10.11 -0.16
N LEU A 131 -18.21 -9.29 0.89
CA LEU A 131 -17.35 -9.61 2.04
C LEU A 131 -18.06 -10.32 3.21
N ASN A 132 -19.40 -10.41 3.18
CA ASN A 132 -20.21 -11.17 4.14
C ASN A 132 -20.62 -12.53 3.58
#